data_AF-A0A1V5M0J0-F1
#
_entry.id   AF-A0A1V5M0J0-F1
#
_cell.length_a   1.000
_cell.length_b   1.000
_cell.length_c   1.000
_cell.angle_alpha   90.00
_cell.angle_beta   90.00
_cell.angle_gamma   90.00
#
_symmetry.space_group_name_H-M   'P 1'
#
loop_
_entity.id
_entity.type
_entity.pdbx_description
1 polymer ?
#
loop_
_entity_poly.entity_id
_entity_poly.type
_entity_poly.pdbx_seq_one_letter_code
_entity_poly.pdbx_strand_id
1 'polypeptide(L)'
;MIKDLESYKARYLPIDEARLNLELNALKAIFDIAKEKDIKVAVINMPITTENLQLLPPEFINRFENKLNSTCIENKVPLLDLLTDKRFSQEDFVDSVHLNAAGGKKFFNLLVGYLEKMPDLKDRLAKGMPVKEDK
;
A
#
# COMPACT_ATOMS: atom_id res chain seq x y z
N MET A 1 -19.15 -12.76 -10.14
CA MET A 1 -18.24 -13.49 -9.24
C MET A 1 -16.81 -13.20 -9.68
N ILE A 2 -15.98 -12.67 -8.79
CA ILE A 2 -14.58 -12.36 -9.06
C ILE A 2 -13.82 -13.69 -9.17
N LYS A 3 -13.12 -13.93 -10.29
CA LYS A 3 -12.67 -15.28 -10.68
C LYS A 3 -11.49 -15.81 -9.86
N ASP A 4 -10.67 -14.94 -9.28
CA ASP A 4 -9.42 -15.30 -8.60
C ASP A 4 -9.56 -15.54 -7.09
N LEU A 5 -10.73 -15.28 -6.49
CA LEU A 5 -10.94 -15.40 -5.04
C LEU A 5 -10.59 -16.79 -4.49
N GLU A 6 -10.98 -17.87 -5.19
CA GLU A 6 -10.66 -19.24 -4.75
C GLU A 6 -9.15 -19.52 -4.79
N SER A 7 -8.46 -19.05 -5.83
CA SER A 7 -7.00 -19.15 -5.90
C SER A 7 -6.33 -18.31 -4.83
N TYR A 8 -6.89 -17.14 -4.50
CA TYR A 8 -6.36 -16.27 -3.46
C TYR A 8 -6.49 -16.93 -2.10
N LYS A 9 -7.69 -17.45 -1.79
CA LYS A 9 -7.99 -18.19 -0.57
C LYS A 9 -7.02 -19.36 -0.37
N ALA A 10 -6.76 -20.15 -1.41
CA ALA A 10 -5.83 -21.28 -1.33
C ALA A 10 -4.37 -20.89 -1.09
N ARG A 11 -3.95 -19.67 -1.44
CA ARG A 11 -2.57 -19.19 -1.27
C ARG A 11 -2.31 -18.55 0.09
N TYR A 12 -3.33 -17.91 0.66
CA TYR A 12 -3.18 -17.04 1.83
C TYR A 12 -3.92 -17.54 3.07
N LEU A 13 -4.70 -18.62 2.96
CA LEU A 13 -5.27 -19.32 4.10
C LEU A 13 -4.64 -20.73 4.26
N PRO A 14 -4.43 -21.18 5.52
CA PRO A 14 -4.63 -20.44 6.76
C PRO A 14 -3.64 -19.28 6.91
N ILE A 15 -3.99 -18.29 7.73
CA ILE A 15 -3.14 -17.11 7.98
C ILE A 15 -1.81 -17.57 8.57
N ASP A 16 -0.73 -17.08 7.97
CA ASP A 16 0.64 -17.31 8.41
C ASP A 16 1.20 -16.05 9.11
N GLU A 17 1.13 -16.04 10.44
CA GLU A 17 1.67 -14.94 11.26
C GLU A 17 3.19 -14.83 11.17
N ALA A 18 3.91 -15.94 10.95
CA ALA A 18 5.36 -15.91 10.80
C ALA A 18 5.74 -15.20 9.49
N ARG A 19 4.99 -15.48 8.42
CA ARG A 19 5.13 -14.76 7.15
C ARG A 19 4.80 -13.28 7.28
N LEU A 20 3.71 -12.90 7.96
CA LEU A 20 3.39 -11.49 8.19
C LEU A 20 4.54 -10.76 8.92
N ASN A 21 5.11 -11.38 9.96
CA ASN A 21 6.23 -10.78 10.68
C ASN A 21 7.49 -10.69 9.80
N LEU A 22 7.75 -11.68 8.94
CA LEU A 22 8.84 -11.64 7.96
C LEU A 22 8.67 -10.49 6.97
N GLU A 23 7.46 -10.30 6.43
CA GLU A 23 7.15 -9.23 5.49
C GLU A 23 7.26 -7.83 6.14
N LEU A 24 6.84 -7.68 7.41
CA LEU A 24 7.05 -6.45 8.17
C LEU A 24 8.53 -6.16 8.45
N ASN A 25 9.35 -7.19 8.70
CA ASN A 25 10.79 -7.01 8.86
C ASN A 25 11.46 -6.61 7.53
N ALA A 26 11.02 -7.19 6.42
CA ALA A 26 11.48 -6.78 5.10
C ALA A 26 11.11 -5.32 4.79
N LEU A 27 9.91 -4.87 5.18
CA LEU A 27 9.50 -3.48 5.07
C LEU A 27 10.41 -2.54 5.89
N LYS A 28 10.76 -2.91 7.12
CA LYS A 28 11.71 -2.16 7.94
C LYS A 28 13.10 -2.05 7.28
N ALA A 29 13.59 -3.15 6.70
CA ALA A 29 14.85 -3.13 5.96
C ALA A 29 14.81 -2.18 4.73
N ILE A 30 13.66 -2.09 4.04
CA ILE A 30 13.47 -1.11 2.96
C ILE A 30 13.58 0.33 3.51
N PHE A 31 13.00 0.61 4.68
CA PHE A 31 13.11 1.93 5.31
C PHE A 31 14.55 2.28 5.68
N ASP A 32 15.31 1.31 6.23
CA ASP A 32 16.71 1.50 6.58
C ASP A 32 17.55 1.83 5.34
N ILE A 33 17.41 1.04 4.27
CA ILE A 33 18.09 1.27 2.99
C ILE A 33 17.72 2.63 2.41
N ALA A 34 16.44 3.00 2.44
CA ALA A 34 15.98 4.29 1.93
C ALA A 34 16.58 5.45 2.74
N LYS A 35 16.63 5.33 4.07
CA LYS A 35 17.24 6.32 4.95
C LYS A 35 18.74 6.50 4.68
N GLU A 36 19.47 5.40 4.52
CA GLU A 36 20.90 5.41 4.17
C GLU A 36 21.17 6.12 2.83
N LYS A 37 20.23 5.99 1.88
CA LYS A 37 20.33 6.57 0.54
C LYS A 37 19.67 7.95 0.40
N ASP A 38 19.22 8.55 1.50
CA ASP A 38 18.41 9.78 1.50
C ASP A 38 17.19 9.72 0.55
N ILE A 39 16.52 8.57 0.49
CA ILE A 39 15.27 8.36 -0.23
C ILE A 39 14.12 8.59 0.76
N LYS A 40 13.19 9.46 0.41
CA LYS A 40 11.95 9.64 1.19
C LYS A 40 10.97 8.54 0.80
N VAL A 41 10.38 7.89 1.79
CA VAL A 41 9.42 6.81 1.62
C VAL A 41 8.06 7.27 2.12
N ALA A 42 7.01 6.85 1.43
CA ALA A 42 5.65 6.83 1.93
C ALA A 42 5.08 5.44 1.66
N VAL A 43 4.34 4.89 2.59
CA VAL A 43 3.65 3.60 2.43
C VAL A 43 2.21 3.86 2.04
N ILE A 44 1.70 3.03 1.13
CA ILE A 44 0.29 3.03 0.77
C ILE A 44 -0.27 1.63 1.01
N ASN A 45 -1.25 1.51 1.90
CA ASN A 45 -2.02 0.28 2.08
C ASN A 45 -3.14 0.28 1.03
N MET A 46 -2.94 -0.50 -0.04
CA MET A 46 -3.79 -0.43 -1.24
C MET A 46 -5.22 -0.92 -0.97
N PRO A 47 -6.24 -0.35 -1.65
CA PRO A 47 -7.59 -0.89 -1.59
C PRO A 47 -7.64 -2.28 -2.23
N ILE A 48 -8.53 -3.12 -1.72
CA ILE A 48 -8.90 -4.41 -2.32
C ILE A 48 -10.42 -4.49 -2.44
N THR A 49 -10.91 -5.48 -3.18
CA THR A 49 -12.36 -5.71 -3.29
C THR A 49 -12.96 -6.11 -1.94
N THR A 50 -14.23 -5.77 -1.73
CA THR A 50 -14.95 -6.14 -0.49
C THR A 50 -14.99 -7.66 -0.31
N GLU A 51 -15.15 -8.40 -1.40
CA GLU A 51 -15.15 -9.86 -1.42
C GLU A 51 -13.79 -10.46 -1.01
N ASN A 52 -12.67 -9.85 -1.42
CA ASN A 52 -11.35 -10.30 -0.96
C ASN A 52 -11.18 -10.04 0.53
N LEU A 53 -11.55 -8.84 0.99
CA LEU A 53 -11.46 -8.46 2.40
C LEU A 53 -12.26 -9.42 3.30
N GLN A 54 -13.43 -9.86 2.83
CA GLN A 54 -14.29 -10.81 3.55
C GLN A 54 -13.73 -12.24 3.64
N LEU A 55 -12.66 -12.58 2.89
CA LEU A 55 -11.96 -13.86 3.06
C LEU A 55 -11.18 -13.93 4.38
N LEU A 56 -10.82 -12.78 4.95
CA LEU A 56 -9.99 -12.67 6.14
C LEU A 56 -10.86 -12.40 7.39
N PRO A 57 -10.54 -13.00 8.54
CA PRO A 57 -11.20 -12.64 9.81
C PRO A 57 -11.00 -11.16 10.14
N PRO A 58 -12.05 -10.44 10.59
CA PRO A 58 -11.94 -9.03 10.99
C PRO A 58 -10.85 -8.78 12.03
N GLU A 59 -10.63 -9.72 12.96
CA GLU A 59 -9.61 -9.62 13.99
C GLU A 59 -8.20 -9.66 13.39
N PHE A 60 -8.00 -10.38 12.28
CA PHE A 60 -6.72 -10.39 11.57
C PHE A 60 -6.49 -9.07 10.84
N ILE A 61 -7.49 -8.54 10.14
CA ILE A 61 -7.39 -7.25 9.45
C ILE A 61 -6.99 -6.16 10.43
N ASN A 62 -7.70 -6.06 11.57
CA ASN A 62 -7.37 -5.09 12.62
C ASN A 62 -5.94 -5.26 13.15
N ARG A 63 -5.47 -6.50 13.36
CA ARG A 63 -4.08 -6.75 13.79
C ARG A 63 -3.07 -6.33 12.72
N PHE A 64 -3.35 -6.63 11.45
CA PHE A 64 -2.51 -6.27 10.32
C PHE A 64 -2.38 -4.75 10.21
N GLU A 65 -3.50 -4.02 10.17
CA GLU A 65 -3.50 -2.55 10.10
C GLU A 65 -2.76 -1.93 11.29
N ASN A 66 -2.97 -2.45 12.50
CA ASN A 66 -2.24 -1.99 13.69
C ASN A 66 -0.72 -2.23 13.56
N LYS A 67 -0.29 -3.43 13.15
CA LYS A 67 1.14 -3.73 12.97
C LYS A 67 1.77 -2.86 11.88
N LEU A 68 1.08 -2.64 10.76
CA LEU A 68 1.53 -1.79 9.67
C LEU A 68 1.66 -0.33 10.11
N ASN A 69 0.62 0.20 10.76
CA ASN A 69 0.59 1.57 11.27
C ASN A 69 1.69 1.81 12.32
N SER A 70 1.84 0.92 13.31
CA SER A 70 2.93 0.99 14.29
C SER A 70 4.31 0.97 13.63
N THR A 71 4.51 0.06 12.66
CA THR A 71 5.78 -0.03 11.92
C THR A 71 6.10 1.27 11.19
N CYS A 72 5.11 1.92 10.58
CA CYS A 72 5.28 3.21 9.90
C CYS A 72 5.57 4.34 10.89
N ILE A 73 4.82 4.43 12.00
CA ILE A 73 5.01 5.45 13.05
C ILE A 73 6.40 5.35 13.68
N GLU A 74 6.83 4.16 14.09
CA GLU A 74 8.14 3.91 14.71
C GLU A 74 9.30 4.38 13.81
N ASN A 75 9.14 4.23 12.49
CA ASN A 75 10.14 4.61 11.50
C ASN A 75 9.94 6.02 10.94
N LYS A 76 8.95 6.77 11.44
CA LYS A 76 8.58 8.11 10.95
C LYS A 76 8.30 8.14 9.45
N VAL A 77 7.74 7.06 8.93
CA VAL A 77 7.33 6.91 7.54
C VAL A 77 5.82 7.19 7.45
N PRO A 78 5.37 8.11 6.59
CA PRO A 78 3.95 8.37 6.40
C PRO A 78 3.23 7.17 5.76
N LEU A 79 2.01 6.91 6.21
CA LEU A 79 1.11 5.87 5.70
C LEU A 79 -0.18 6.50 5.16
N LEU A 80 -0.52 6.19 3.91
CA LEU A 80 -1.84 6.39 3.33
C LEU A 80 -2.58 5.06 3.36
N ASP A 81 -3.57 4.93 4.25
CA ASP A 81 -4.39 3.73 4.30
C ASP A 81 -5.63 3.87 3.41
N LEU A 82 -5.77 2.96 2.43
CA LEU A 82 -6.90 2.87 1.52
C LEU A 82 -7.57 1.49 1.55
N LEU A 83 -7.14 0.57 2.43
CA LEU A 83 -7.57 -0.84 2.40
C LEU A 83 -9.10 -0.98 2.46
N THR A 84 -9.74 -0.18 3.31
CA THR A 84 -11.19 -0.17 3.53
C THR A 84 -11.88 1.07 2.99
N ASP A 85 -11.22 1.79 2.07
CA ASP A 85 -11.71 3.06 1.55
C ASP A 85 -12.95 2.88 0.66
N LYS A 86 -14.08 3.44 1.12
CA LYS A 86 -15.40 3.29 0.48
C LYS A 86 -15.53 3.97 -0.88
N ARG A 87 -14.51 4.71 -1.33
CA ARG A 87 -14.51 5.34 -2.66
C ARG A 87 -14.21 4.33 -3.79
N PHE A 88 -13.68 3.15 -3.45
CA PHE A 88 -13.44 2.06 -4.39
C PHE A 88 -14.62 1.10 -4.39
N SER A 89 -15.11 0.77 -5.60
CA SER A 89 -16.12 -0.25 -5.83
C SER A 89 -15.54 -1.37 -6.68
N GLN A 90 -16.25 -2.50 -6.81
CA GLN A 90 -15.79 -3.65 -7.60
C GLN A 90 -15.42 -3.28 -9.05
N GLU A 91 -16.08 -2.29 -9.64
CA GLU A 91 -15.82 -1.80 -11.00
C GLU A 91 -14.45 -1.11 -11.15
N ASP A 92 -13.77 -0.80 -10.05
CA ASP A 92 -12.43 -0.20 -10.05
C ASP A 92 -11.30 -1.24 -10.16
N PHE A 93 -11.62 -2.53 -10.23
CA PHE A 93 -10.63 -3.61 -10.18
C PHE A 93 -10.63 -4.47 -11.45
N VAL A 94 -9.46 -5.05 -11.76
CA VAL A 94 -9.30 -6.11 -12.78
C VAL A 94 -9.61 -7.48 -12.17
N ASP A 95 -9.19 -7.67 -10.92
CA ASP A 95 -9.37 -8.90 -10.14
C ASP A 95 -9.61 -8.56 -8.66
N SER A 96 -9.46 -9.51 -7.73
CA SER A 96 -9.82 -9.27 -6.33
C SER A 96 -8.91 -8.28 -5.58
N VAL A 97 -7.74 -7.94 -6.14
CA VAL A 97 -6.70 -7.11 -5.48
C VAL A 97 -6.05 -6.04 -6.37
N HIS A 98 -6.13 -6.14 -7.70
CA HIS A 98 -5.49 -5.20 -8.63
C HIS A 98 -6.50 -4.20 -9.22
N LEU A 99 -6.20 -2.91 -9.10
CA LEU A 99 -6.98 -1.85 -9.73
C LEU A 99 -6.90 -1.90 -11.26
N ASN A 100 -7.99 -1.55 -11.93
CA ASN A 100 -8.02 -1.30 -13.37
C ASN A 100 -7.71 0.18 -13.67
N ALA A 101 -7.85 0.61 -14.93
CA ALA A 101 -7.56 1.99 -15.33
C ALA A 101 -8.44 3.03 -14.62
N ALA A 102 -9.73 2.74 -14.41
CA ALA A 102 -10.65 3.63 -13.71
C ALA A 102 -10.30 3.75 -12.22
N GLY A 103 -10.07 2.59 -11.56
CA GLY A 103 -9.61 2.54 -10.18
C GLY A 103 -8.25 3.20 -9.97
N GLY A 104 -7.30 2.98 -10.89
CA GLY A 104 -5.99 3.60 -10.90
C GLY A 104 -6.08 5.12 -10.98
N LYS A 105 -6.97 5.67 -11.82
CA LYS A 105 -7.21 7.12 -11.88
C LYS A 105 -7.74 7.67 -10.55
N LYS A 106 -8.68 6.98 -9.90
CA LYS A 106 -9.17 7.36 -8.55
C LYS A 106 -8.01 7.35 -7.54
N PHE A 107 -7.26 6.26 -7.51
CA PHE A 107 -6.09 6.10 -6.66
C PHE A 107 -5.08 7.24 -6.84
N PHE A 108 -4.70 7.57 -8.08
CA PHE A 108 -3.72 8.63 -8.34
C PHE A 108 -4.20 10.00 -7.86
N ASN A 109 -5.48 10.33 -8.00
CA ASN A 109 -6.03 11.58 -7.46
C ASN A 109 -5.90 11.65 -5.92
N LEU A 110 -6.16 10.53 -5.24
CA LEU A 110 -6.00 10.44 -3.79
C LEU A 110 -4.54 10.52 -3.36
N LEU A 111 -3.66 9.83 -4.09
CA LEU A 111 -2.22 9.86 -3.84
C LEU A 111 -1.68 11.28 -4.00
N VAL A 112 -1.96 11.96 -5.11
CA VAL A 112 -1.50 13.34 -5.33
C VAL A 112 -1.98 14.26 -4.20
N GLY A 113 -3.27 14.24 -3.86
CA GLY A 113 -3.80 15.06 -2.77
C GLY A 113 -3.24 14.71 -1.38
N TYR A 114 -2.74 13.48 -1.20
CA TYR A 114 -2.01 13.08 0.00
C TYR A 114 -0.58 13.60 0.01
N LEU A 115 0.15 13.45 -1.09
CA LEU A 115 1.54 13.92 -1.23
C LEU A 115 1.65 15.45 -1.16
N GLU A 116 0.64 16.18 -1.65
CA GLU A 116 0.59 17.65 -1.55
C GLU A 116 0.59 18.17 -0.10
N LYS A 117 0.13 17.35 0.86
CA LYS A 117 0.14 17.67 2.30
C LYS A 117 1.50 17.44 2.96
N MET A 118 2.49 16.98 2.20
CA MET A 118 3.85 16.71 2.67
C MET A 118 4.83 17.69 2.01
N PRO A 119 5.15 18.83 2.66
CA PRO A 119 5.98 19.87 2.07
C PRO A 119 7.33 19.33 1.56
N ASP A 120 8.01 18.54 2.39
CA ASP A 120 9.32 17.96 2.06
C ASP A 120 9.28 17.07 0.81
N LEU A 121 8.22 16.30 0.62
CA LEU A 121 8.09 15.38 -0.50
C LEU A 121 7.66 16.12 -1.77
N LYS A 122 6.74 17.07 -1.64
CA LYS A 122 6.30 17.96 -2.72
C LYS A 122 7.49 18.73 -3.30
N ASP A 123 8.33 19.30 -2.44
CA ASP A 123 9.51 20.06 -2.87
C ASP A 123 10.53 19.20 -3.61
N ARG A 124 10.74 17.94 -3.19
CA ARG A 124 11.62 17.00 -3.90
C ARG A 124 11.05 16.57 -5.24
N LEU A 125 9.74 16.30 -5.32
CA LEU A 125 9.08 15.94 -6.58
C LEU A 125 9.11 17.10 -7.58
N ALA A 126 8.90 18.33 -7.12
CA ALA A 126 8.91 19.53 -7.97
C ALA A 126 10.31 19.86 -8.53
N LYS A 127 11.39 19.50 -7.81
CA LYS A 127 12.76 19.70 -8.27
C LYS A 127 13.18 18.73 -9.38
N GLY A 128 12.43 17.64 -9.59
CA GLY A 128 12.75 16.59 -10.53
C GLY A 128 14.02 15.81 -10.17
N MET A 129 14.21 14.64 -10.76
CA MET A 129 15.56 14.09 -10.89
C MET A 129 16.26 14.87 -12.01
N PRO A 130 17.55 15.24 -11.89
CA PRO A 130 18.30 15.70 -13.05
C PRO A 130 18.20 14.60 -14.11
N VAL A 131 17.51 14.90 -15.21
CA VAL A 131 17.56 14.08 -16.40
C VAL A 131 19.01 14.11 -16.82
N LYS A 132 19.72 12.99 -16.73
CA LYS A 132 21.01 12.88 -17.41
C LYS A 132 20.69 13.05 -18.89
N GLU A 133 21.10 14.16 -19.47
CA GLU A 133 21.17 14.26 -20.92
C GLU A 133 22.10 13.13 -21.38
N ASP A 134 21.54 12.18 -22.13
CA ASP A 134 22.34 11.19 -22.82
C ASP A 134 23.31 11.95 -23.73
N LYS A 135 24.62 11.82 -23.44
CA LYS A 135 25.69 12.36 -24.27
C LYS A 135 25.99 11.44 -25.43
#